data_AF-A0A0E3PK31-F1
#
_entry.id   AF-A0A0E3PK31-F1
#
_cell.length_a   1.000
_cell.length_b   1.000
_cell.length_c   1.000
_cell.angle_alpha   90.00
_cell.angle_beta   90.00
_cell.angle_gamma   90.00
#
_symmetry.space_group_name_H-M   'P 1'
#
loop_
_entity.id
_entity.type
_entity.pdbx_description
1 polymer ?
#
loop_
_entity_poly.entity_id
_entity_poly.type
_entity_poly.pdbx_seq_one_letter_code
_entity_poly.pdbx_strand_id
1 'polypeptide(L)'
;MGLVEKKEDYTYKITLPGIKALDLKQDLFSSEEKEAIADFKKLISNLTDDEILLFIYISHPEFTIESVKYQAIMKTRVKDSISIYRKGVVSLEKAAFLAGINIETFLDLQEA
;
A
#
# COMPACT_ATOMS: atom_id res chain seq x y z
N MET A 1 1.17 -8.37 30.62
CA MET A 1 0.41 -7.68 29.55
C MET A 1 1.40 -7.19 28.51
N GLY A 2 1.26 -7.61 27.25
CA GLY A 2 2.13 -7.15 26.15
C GLY A 2 1.69 -5.80 25.58
N LEU A 3 2.50 -5.24 24.66
CA LEU A 3 2.17 -3.99 23.94
C LEU A 3 1.00 -4.18 22.95
N VAL A 4 0.79 -5.41 22.50
CA VAL A 4 -0.31 -5.83 21.64
C VAL A 4 -0.98 -7.08 22.20
N GLU A 5 -2.27 -7.20 21.95
CA GLU A 5 -3.10 -8.37 22.22
C GLU A 5 -3.54 -8.98 20.90
N LYS A 6 -3.30 -10.28 20.70
CA LYS A 6 -3.79 -11.02 19.54
C LYS A 6 -5.22 -11.46 19.81
N LYS A 7 -6.14 -11.09 18.92
CA LYS A 7 -7.53 -11.55 18.95
C LYS A 7 -7.68 -12.90 18.22
N GLU A 8 -8.81 -13.56 18.44
CA GLU A 8 -9.14 -14.86 17.85
C GLU A 8 -9.21 -14.82 16.31
N ASP A 9 -9.53 -13.66 15.73
CA ASP A 9 -9.61 -13.41 14.28
C ASP A 9 -8.24 -13.07 13.64
N TYR A 10 -7.13 -13.39 14.31
CA TYR A 10 -5.77 -13.04 13.89
C TYR A 10 -5.49 -11.53 13.79
N THR A 11 -6.41 -10.67 14.25
CA THR A 11 -6.15 -9.24 14.35
C THR A 11 -5.36 -8.93 15.62
N TYR A 12 -4.62 -7.83 15.60
CA TYR A 12 -3.90 -7.32 16.77
C TYR A 12 -4.54 -6.03 17.24
N LYS A 13 -4.76 -5.91 18.55
CA LYS A 13 -5.20 -4.68 19.19
C LYS A 13 -4.08 -4.14 20.07
N ILE A 14 -3.72 -2.87 19.88
CA ILE A 14 -2.79 -2.19 20.77
C ILE A 14 -3.39 -2.11 22.17
N THR A 15 -2.60 -2.44 23.19
CA THR A 15 -3.04 -2.39 24.59
C THR A 15 -2.78 -1.01 25.19
N LEU A 16 -3.34 -0.72 26.37
CA LEU A 16 -3.03 0.52 27.11
C LEU A 16 -1.52 0.68 27.37
N PRO A 17 -0.76 -0.35 27.80
CA PRO A 17 0.70 -0.29 27.84
C PRO A 17 1.35 0.05 26.49
N GLY A 18 0.83 -0.50 25.39
CA GLY A 18 1.30 -0.20 24.04
C GLY A 18 1.12 1.27 23.65
N ILE A 19 -0.05 1.85 23.95
CA ILE A 19 -0.33 3.27 23.71
C ILE A 19 0.62 4.15 24.53
N LYS A 20 0.79 3.86 25.83
CA LYS A 20 1.73 4.62 26.68
C LYS A 20 3.17 4.53 26.17
N ALA A 21 3.58 3.38 25.65
CA ALA A 21 4.90 3.21 25.06
C ALA A 21 5.08 4.03 23.78
N LEU A 22 4.02 4.22 22.99
CA LEU A 22 4.02 5.12 21.83
C LEU A 22 4.17 6.58 22.27
N ASP A 23 3.45 7.01 23.31
CA ASP A 23 3.52 8.39 23.83
C ASP A 23 4.92 8.76 24.30
N LEU A 24 5.63 7.83 24.96
CA LEU A 24 7.03 8.01 25.37
C LEU A 24 8.01 8.12 24.19
N LYS A 25 7.55 7.80 22.99
CA LYS A 25 8.35 7.71 21.76
C LYS A 25 7.86 8.65 20.67
N GLN A 26 6.85 9.48 20.90
CA GLN A 26 6.35 10.38 19.86
C GLN A 26 7.39 11.38 19.37
N ASP A 27 8.35 11.75 20.21
CA ASP A 27 9.44 12.67 19.85
C ASP A 27 10.59 11.99 19.08
N LEU A 28 10.55 10.65 18.90
CA LEU A 28 11.55 9.93 18.07
C LEU A 28 11.36 10.20 16.59
N PHE A 29 10.15 10.55 16.16
CA PHE A 29 9.85 10.82 14.76
C PHE A 29 9.75 12.32 14.53
N SER A 30 10.45 12.81 13.51
CA SER A 30 10.30 14.17 13.02
C SER A 30 8.88 14.42 12.51
N SER A 31 8.52 15.69 12.33
CA SER A 31 7.23 16.05 11.72
C SER A 31 7.09 15.47 10.31
N GLU A 32 8.17 15.48 9.51
CA GLU A 32 8.22 14.88 8.17
C GLU A 32 7.99 13.36 8.21
N GLU A 33 8.61 12.65 9.16
CA GLU A 33 8.41 11.20 9.30
C GLU A 33 6.98 10.86 9.70
N LYS A 34 6.36 11.66 10.59
CA LYS A 34 4.96 11.51 10.98
C LYS A 34 4.01 11.76 9.80
N GLU A 35 4.30 12.77 8.98
CA GLU A 35 3.55 13.08 7.76
C GLU A 35 3.68 11.94 6.75
N ALA A 36 4.90 11.44 6.51
CA ALA A 36 5.13 10.30 5.63
C ALA A 36 4.36 9.04 6.10
N ILE A 37 4.36 8.74 7.40
CA ILE A 37 3.57 7.62 7.96
C ILE A 37 2.07 7.83 7.73
N ALA A 38 1.57 9.06 7.90
CA ALA A 38 0.17 9.38 7.68
C ALA A 38 -0.23 9.22 6.20
N ASP A 39 0.62 9.66 5.28
CA ASP A 39 0.42 9.51 3.84
C ASP A 39 0.41 8.03 3.43
N PHE A 40 1.34 7.24 3.94
CA PHE A 40 1.35 5.78 3.71
C PHE A 40 0.09 5.11 4.26
N LYS A 41 -0.39 5.50 5.45
CA LYS A 41 -1.63 4.97 6.02
C LYS A 41 -2.82 5.29 5.10
N LYS A 42 -2.90 6.52 4.58
CA LYS A 42 -3.94 6.95 3.65
C LYS A 42 -3.90 6.15 2.35
N LEU A 43 -2.69 5.97 1.79
CA LEU A 43 -2.43 5.15 0.61
C LEU A 43 -2.98 3.74 0.79
N ILE A 44 -2.57 3.04 1.85
CA ILE A 44 -3.01 1.66 2.15
C ILE A 44 -4.53 1.59 2.35
N SER A 45 -5.11 2.54 3.10
CA SER A 45 -6.55 2.50 3.41
C SER A 45 -7.48 2.68 2.21
N ASN A 46 -6.98 3.26 1.11
CA ASN A 46 -7.75 3.49 -0.11
C ASN A 46 -7.62 2.36 -1.14
N LEU A 47 -6.69 1.44 -0.93
CA LEU A 47 -6.41 0.34 -1.85
C LEU A 47 -6.99 -0.98 -1.33
N THR A 48 -7.38 -1.83 -2.26
CA THR A 48 -7.69 -3.24 -2.02
C THR A 48 -6.41 -4.04 -1.82
N ASP A 49 -6.51 -5.21 -1.20
CA ASP A 49 -5.38 -6.12 -1.04
C ASP A 49 -4.64 -6.37 -2.37
N ASP A 50 -5.37 -6.60 -3.45
CA ASP A 50 -4.78 -6.90 -4.76
C ASP A 50 -4.04 -5.69 -5.35
N GLU A 51 -4.59 -4.47 -5.19
CA GLU A 51 -3.92 -3.23 -5.61
C GLU A 51 -2.66 -2.94 -4.77
N ILE A 52 -2.69 -3.22 -3.47
CA ILE A 52 -1.53 -3.09 -2.59
C ILE A 52 -0.45 -4.09 -3.02
N LEU A 53 -0.84 -5.34 -3.25
CA LEU A 53 0.08 -6.37 -3.72
C LEU A 53 0.68 -6.01 -5.07
N LEU A 54 -0.12 -5.49 -6.00
CA LEU A 54 0.39 -4.99 -7.28
C LEU A 54 1.43 -3.88 -7.08
N PHE A 55 1.13 -2.90 -6.24
CA PHE A 55 2.07 -1.81 -5.94
C PHE A 55 3.40 -2.34 -5.40
N ILE A 56 3.35 -3.24 -4.43
CA ILE A 56 4.55 -3.84 -3.80
C ILE A 56 5.31 -4.66 -4.82
N TYR A 57 4.64 -5.53 -5.57
CA TYR A 57 5.31 -6.46 -6.48
C TYR A 57 6.06 -5.77 -7.61
N ILE A 58 5.54 -4.63 -8.08
CA ILE A 58 6.18 -3.88 -9.17
C ILE A 58 7.18 -2.85 -8.64
N SER A 59 6.92 -2.22 -7.49
CA SER A 59 7.80 -1.19 -6.94
C SER A 59 8.98 -1.75 -6.14
N HIS A 60 8.80 -2.94 -5.56
CA HIS A 60 9.74 -3.60 -4.66
C HIS A 60 9.81 -5.12 -4.96
N PRO A 61 10.33 -5.50 -6.13
CA PRO A 61 10.39 -6.90 -6.56
C PRO A 61 11.21 -7.80 -5.60
N GLU A 62 12.09 -7.24 -4.78
CA GLU A 62 12.81 -7.97 -3.73
C GLU A 62 11.87 -8.64 -2.70
N PHE A 63 10.63 -8.17 -2.55
CA PHE A 63 9.63 -8.74 -1.65
C PHE A 63 8.66 -9.72 -2.33
N THR A 64 8.88 -10.11 -3.59
CA THR A 64 7.92 -10.95 -4.36
C THR A 64 8.20 -12.46 -4.32
N ILE A 65 9.32 -12.88 -3.73
CA ILE A 65 10.04 -14.12 -4.09
C ILE A 65 9.23 -15.43 -3.87
N GLU A 66 8.16 -15.42 -3.06
CA GLU A 66 7.35 -16.63 -2.79
C GLU A 66 5.83 -16.41 -2.85
N SER A 67 5.37 -15.41 -3.61
CA SER A 67 3.93 -15.13 -3.64
C SER A 67 3.15 -16.07 -4.58
N VAL A 68 2.36 -16.97 -3.99
CA VAL A 68 1.31 -17.75 -4.69
C VAL A 68 0.31 -16.84 -5.40
N LYS A 69 0.08 -15.62 -4.88
CA LYS A 69 -0.83 -14.64 -5.47
C LYS A 69 -0.24 -13.90 -6.67
N TYR A 70 1.07 -13.88 -6.87
CA TYR A 70 1.73 -13.05 -7.90
C TYR A 70 1.11 -13.23 -9.29
N GLN A 71 0.93 -14.48 -9.73
CA GLN A 71 0.35 -14.77 -11.04
C GLN A 71 -1.11 -14.30 -11.17
N ALA A 72 -1.89 -14.31 -10.08
CA ALA A 72 -3.25 -13.81 -10.09
C ALA A 72 -3.27 -12.28 -10.20
N ILE A 73 -2.43 -11.59 -9.42
CA ILE A 73 -2.30 -10.12 -9.46
C ILE A 73 -1.82 -9.63 -10.82
N MET A 74 -0.87 -10.33 -11.45
CA MET A 74 -0.38 -9.93 -12.77
C MET A 74 -1.43 -10.03 -13.88
N LYS A 75 -2.49 -10.84 -13.72
CA LYS A 75 -3.60 -10.93 -14.68
C LYS A 75 -4.49 -9.67 -14.68
N THR A 76 -4.59 -8.99 -13.54
CA THR A 76 -5.40 -7.77 -13.38
C THR A 76 -4.57 -6.50 -13.36
N ARG A 77 -3.24 -6.62 -13.50
CA ARG A 77 -2.23 -5.54 -13.46
C ARG A 77 -2.68 -4.22 -14.09
N VAL A 78 -3.15 -4.23 -15.34
CA VAL A 78 -3.55 -3.00 -16.04
C VAL A 78 -4.80 -2.39 -15.42
N LYS A 79 -5.84 -3.20 -15.20
CA LYS A 79 -7.11 -2.77 -14.58
C LYS A 79 -6.87 -2.17 -13.20
N ASP A 80 -6.07 -2.83 -12.38
CA ASP A 80 -5.80 -2.39 -11.01
C ASP A 80 -4.94 -1.13 -11.00
N SER A 81 -4.00 -0.97 -11.94
CA SER A 81 -3.24 0.27 -12.11
C SER A 81 -4.13 1.47 -12.48
N ILE A 82 -5.13 1.26 -13.35
CA ILE A 82 -6.15 2.27 -13.67
C ILE A 82 -6.97 2.63 -12.43
N SER A 83 -7.39 1.63 -11.64
CA SER A 83 -8.12 1.85 -10.39
C SER A 83 -7.30 2.65 -9.38
N ILE A 84 -6.03 2.30 -9.16
CA ILE A 84 -5.10 3.02 -8.26
C ILE A 84 -4.96 4.48 -8.71
N TYR A 85 -4.83 4.74 -10.01
CA TYR A 85 -4.78 6.11 -10.55
C TYR A 85 -6.07 6.89 -10.30
N ARG A 86 -7.23 6.30 -10.62
CA ARG A 86 -8.55 6.93 -10.43
C ARG A 86 -8.82 7.27 -8.96
N LYS A 87 -8.21 6.55 -8.01
CA LYS A 87 -8.26 6.84 -6.57
C LYS A 87 -7.36 8.00 -6.13
N GLY A 88 -6.57 8.58 -7.03
CA GLY A 88 -5.66 9.68 -6.75
C GLY A 88 -4.48 9.29 -5.85
N VAL A 89 -4.16 8.00 -5.80
CA VAL A 89 -3.14 7.43 -4.88
C VAL A 89 -1.73 7.58 -5.46
N VAL A 90 -1.61 7.60 -6.79
CA VAL A 90 -0.33 7.70 -7.50
C VAL A 90 -0.45 8.65 -8.69
N SER A 91 0.69 9.16 -9.17
CA SER A 91 0.73 9.96 -10.40
C SER A 91 0.45 9.12 -11.64
N LEU A 92 0.19 9.78 -12.77
CA LEU A 92 -0.04 9.13 -14.06
C LEU A 92 1.16 8.28 -14.48
N GLU A 93 2.37 8.82 -14.33
CA GLU A 93 3.63 8.13 -14.66
C GLU A 93 3.78 6.86 -13.82
N LYS A 94 3.47 6.96 -12.53
CA LYS A 94 3.54 5.80 -11.63
C LYS A 94 2.49 4.76 -11.97
N ALA A 95 1.28 5.17 -12.35
CA ALA A 95 0.24 4.25 -12.78
C ALA A 95 0.59 3.51 -14.08
N ALA A 96 1.14 4.23 -15.07
CA ALA A 96 1.63 3.61 -16.31
C ALA A 96 2.77 2.62 -16.04
N PHE A 97 3.70 2.97 -15.15
CA PHE A 97 4.75 2.07 -14.67
C PHE A 97 4.17 0.81 -13.99
N LEU A 98 3.19 0.98 -13.10
CA LEU A 98 2.50 -0.15 -12.45
C LEU A 98 1.79 -1.03 -13.49
N ALA A 99 1.21 -0.46 -14.53
CA ALA A 99 0.54 -1.19 -15.61
C ALA A 99 1.54 -1.91 -16.55
N GLY A 100 2.79 -1.48 -16.59
CA GLY A 100 3.81 -2.02 -17.50
C GLY A 100 3.65 -1.55 -18.94
N ILE A 101 3.06 -0.37 -19.13
CA ILE A 101 2.83 0.25 -20.44
C ILE A 101 3.33 1.70 -20.43
N ASN A 102 3.49 2.30 -21.60
CA ASN A 102 3.84 3.71 -21.70
C ASN A 102 2.65 4.61 -21.31
N ILE A 103 2.94 5.90 -21.03
CA ILE A 103 1.94 6.87 -20.55
C ILE A 103 0.83 7.11 -21.58
N GLU A 104 1.17 7.20 -22.87
CA GLU A 104 0.21 7.44 -23.95
C GLU A 104 -0.83 6.31 -24.02
N THR A 105 -0.38 5.06 -24.05
CA THR A 105 -1.25 3.87 -24.04
C THR A 105 -2.08 3.80 -22.75
N PHE A 106 -1.52 4.21 -21.61
CA PHE A 106 -2.27 4.23 -20.36
C PHE A 106 -3.39 5.28 -20.37
N LEU A 107 -3.12 6.48 -20.91
CA LEU A 107 -4.11 7.54 -21.06
C LEU A 107 -5.29 7.09 -21.93
N ASP A 108 -5.02 6.50 -23.09
CA ASP A 108 -6.05 5.98 -24.00
C ASP A 108 -6.98 4.97 -23.31
N LEU A 109 -6.41 4.07 -22.50
CA LEU A 109 -7.16 3.06 -21.75
C LEU A 109 -7.95 3.63 -20.57
N GLN A 110 -7.54 4.78 -20.04
CA GLN A 110 -8.21 5.42 -18.92
C GLN A 110 -9.47 6.19 -19.36
N GLU A 111 -9.50 6.66 -20.61
CA GLU A 111 -10.60 7.40 -21.24
C GLU A 111 -11.69 6.50 -21.86
N ALA A 112 -11.40 5.20 -22.04
CA ALA A 112 -12.33 4.18 -22.50
C ALA A 112 -13.26 3.64 -21.38
#